data_AF-A0A953XJ60-F1
#
_entry.id   AF-A0A953XJ60-F1
#
_cell.length_a   1.000
_cell.length_b   1.000
_cell.length_c   1.000
_cell.angle_alpha   90.00
_cell.angle_beta   90.00
_cell.angle_gamma   90.00
#
_symmetry.space_group_name_H-M   'P 1'
#
loop_
_entity.id
_entity.type
_entity.pdbx_description
1 polymer ?
#
loop_
_entity_poly.entity_id
_entity_poly.type
_entity_poly.pdbx_seq_one_letter_code
_entity_poly.pdbx_strand_id
1 'polypeptide(L)'
;MTEVAYETEHDIVVPGHEDHSGHHEGLPGTIGHVSPVKSLVVVLLCLLTLTVITVAVAQVNLGRMNVVVAIGIACVKASIVAMWFMHLRYDKRFNFWILIGSLAFVAWMVGYILFDSSMYQHNIRDYRETHNIYNAPIPDPHEGGEGHEE
;
A
#
# COMPACT_ATOMS: atom_id res chain seq x y z
N MET A 1 74.65 -47.84 22.29
CA MET A 1 73.50 -48.77 22.30
C MET A 1 72.57 -48.28 23.40
N THR A 2 71.61 -47.39 23.14
CA THR A 2 70.29 -47.54 22.47
C THR A 2 69.22 -48.20 23.36
N GLU A 3 68.13 -47.43 23.53
CA GLU A 3 66.72 -47.79 23.79
C GLU A 3 66.32 -48.56 25.05
N VAL A 4 65.37 -47.97 25.80
CA VAL A 4 64.14 -48.65 26.23
C VAL A 4 62.96 -47.65 26.18
N ALA A 5 61.91 -48.03 25.44
CA ALA A 5 60.64 -47.34 25.14
C ALA A 5 59.75 -47.07 26.39
N TYR A 6 58.96 -45.97 26.50
CA TYR A 6 57.57 -45.74 26.00
C TYR A 6 56.62 -46.93 26.26
N GLU A 7 55.43 -46.86 26.87
CA GLU A 7 54.42 -45.82 27.10
C GLU A 7 53.52 -46.25 28.29
N THR A 8 52.96 -45.31 29.07
CA THR A 8 52.14 -45.57 30.27
C THR A 8 50.64 -45.58 29.93
N GLU A 9 49.99 -46.73 30.05
CA GLU A 9 48.53 -46.85 30.10
C GLU A 9 48.05 -46.78 31.56
N HIS A 10 47.22 -45.79 31.90
CA HIS A 10 46.39 -45.83 33.10
C HIS A 10 45.02 -45.24 32.78
N ASP A 11 44.08 -46.15 32.53
CA ASP A 11 42.66 -45.89 32.27
C ASP A 11 42.01 -45.07 33.39
N ILE A 12 41.49 -43.90 33.02
CA ILE A 12 40.53 -43.16 33.83
C ILE A 12 39.13 -43.59 33.38
N VAL A 13 38.47 -44.39 34.21
CA VAL A 13 37.06 -44.75 34.07
C VAL A 13 36.21 -43.52 34.36
N VAL A 14 35.74 -42.86 33.29
CA VAL A 14 34.76 -41.76 33.35
C VAL A 14 33.35 -42.37 33.29
N PRO A 15 32.47 -42.14 34.28
CA PRO A 15 31.08 -42.63 34.22
C PRO A 15 30.28 -41.88 33.15
N GLY A 16 29.47 -42.65 32.42
CA GLY A 16 28.79 -42.29 31.18
C GLY A 16 27.95 -41.02 31.24
N HIS A 17 28.22 -40.12 30.31
CA HIS A 17 27.26 -39.13 29.86
C HIS A 17 26.19 -39.87 29.05
N GLU A 18 24.93 -39.78 29.46
CA GLU A 18 23.81 -40.28 28.68
C GLU A 18 23.75 -39.49 27.38
N ASP A 19 24.24 -40.10 26.31
CA ASP A 19 24.10 -39.61 24.95
C ASP A 19 22.62 -39.54 24.61
N HIS A 20 22.07 -38.33 24.74
CA HIS A 20 20.80 -37.97 24.12
C HIS A 20 20.96 -38.10 22.60
N SER A 21 20.63 -39.29 22.11
CA SER A 21 20.38 -39.63 20.71
C SER A 21 19.12 -38.92 20.21
N GLY A 22 19.22 -37.60 20.08
CA GLY A 22 18.33 -36.77 19.29
C GLY A 22 18.81 -36.76 17.84
N HIS A 23 18.36 -37.72 17.05
CA HIS A 23 18.43 -37.67 15.59
C HIS A 23 17.79 -36.38 15.08
N HIS A 24 18.58 -35.36 14.71
CA HIS A 24 18.15 -34.32 13.77
C HIS A 24 19.35 -33.89 12.92
N GLU A 25 19.58 -34.69 11.89
CA GLU A 25 20.52 -34.43 10.81
C GLU A 25 20.00 -33.31 9.89
N GLY A 26 20.90 -32.43 9.42
CA GLY A 26 20.73 -31.70 8.16
C GLY A 26 19.86 -30.42 8.17
N LEU A 27 20.53 -29.28 8.31
CA LEU A 27 20.18 -27.91 7.85
C LEU A 27 19.73 -27.88 6.34
N PRO A 28 19.38 -26.74 5.70
CA PRO A 28 18.74 -25.48 6.12
C PRO A 28 17.54 -25.09 5.20
N GLY A 29 16.44 -24.58 5.77
CA GLY A 29 15.52 -23.68 5.07
C GLY A 29 14.51 -24.27 4.07
N THR A 30 13.42 -24.90 4.53
CA THR A 30 12.16 -24.97 3.74
C THR A 30 10.94 -25.13 4.64
N ILE A 31 10.73 -24.23 5.61
CA ILE A 31 9.35 -23.91 6.05
C ILE A 31 9.01 -22.56 5.46
N GLY A 32 9.00 -22.50 4.13
CA GLY A 32 8.17 -21.52 3.46
C GLY A 32 6.74 -21.91 3.77
N HIS A 33 6.09 -21.23 4.71
CA HIS A 33 4.63 -21.10 4.68
C HIS A 33 4.32 -20.29 3.42
N VAL A 34 4.41 -20.95 2.26
CA VAL A 34 4.10 -20.33 0.97
C VAL A 34 2.60 -20.13 1.01
N SER A 35 2.18 -18.86 1.09
CA SER A 35 0.78 -18.55 0.85
C SER A 35 0.40 -19.17 -0.49
N PRO A 36 -0.71 -19.93 -0.58
CA PRO A 36 -1.00 -20.69 -1.77
C PRO A 36 -1.15 -19.71 -2.93
N VAL A 37 -0.25 -19.81 -3.91
CA VAL A 37 -0.22 -18.99 -5.14
C VAL A 37 -1.60 -18.99 -5.83
N LYS A 38 -2.36 -20.08 -5.63
CA LYS A 38 -3.76 -20.25 -6.02
C LYS A 38 -4.67 -19.09 -5.57
N SER A 39 -4.54 -18.61 -4.33
CA SER A 39 -5.36 -17.50 -3.81
C SER A 39 -5.07 -16.19 -4.55
N LEU A 40 -3.79 -15.92 -4.83
CA LEU A 40 -3.37 -14.73 -5.58
C LEU A 40 -3.88 -14.79 -7.03
N VAL A 41 -3.82 -15.95 -7.67
CA VAL A 41 -4.31 -16.16 -9.04
C VAL A 41 -5.83 -15.98 -9.13
N VAL A 42 -6.59 -16.51 -8.16
CA VAL A 42 -8.05 -16.33 -8.10
C VAL A 42 -8.44 -14.87 -7.98
N VAL A 43 -7.76 -14.13 -7.09
CA VAL A 43 -8.04 -12.70 -6.87
C VAL A 43 -7.62 -11.89 -8.10
N LEU A 44 -6.49 -12.23 -8.73
CA LEU A 44 -6.06 -11.62 -9.99
C LEU A 44 -7.09 -11.79 -11.10
N LEU A 45 -7.65 -12.99 -11.28
CA LEU A 45 -8.71 -13.24 -12.26
C LEU A 45 -10.00 -12.46 -11.93
N CYS A 46 -10.36 -12.37 -10.65
CA CYS A 46 -11.52 -11.60 -10.20
C CYS A 46 -11.33 -10.10 -10.51
N LEU A 47 -10.15 -9.54 -10.19
CA LEU A 47 -9.79 -8.16 -10.47
C LEU A 47 -9.72 -7.86 -11.97
N LEU A 48 -9.21 -8.80 -12.76
CA LEU A 48 -9.15 -8.68 -14.22
C LEU A 48 -10.56 -8.63 -14.81
N THR A 49 -11.44 -9.54 -14.38
CA THR A 49 -12.85 -9.53 -14.78
C THR A 49 -13.52 -8.19 -14.44
N LEU A 50 -13.32 -7.69 -13.21
CA LEU A 50 -13.85 -6.38 -12.82
C LEU A 50 -13.26 -5.22 -13.65
N THR A 51 -12.00 -5.34 -14.08
CA THR A 51 -11.36 -4.37 -14.98
C THR A 51 -12.03 -4.32 -16.34
N VAL A 52 -12.28 -5.50 -16.94
CA VAL A 52 -12.97 -5.59 -18.23
C VAL A 52 -14.36 -4.98 -18.13
N ILE A 53 -15.09 -5.28 -17.06
CA ILE A 53 -16.40 -4.67 -16.78
C ILE A 53 -16.27 -3.14 -16.66
N THR A 54 -15.25 -2.64 -15.95
CA THR A 54 -15.03 -1.19 -15.79
C THR A 54 -14.78 -0.51 -17.15
N VAL A 55 -13.95 -1.11 -18.00
CA VAL A 55 -13.66 -0.57 -19.34
C VAL A 55 -14.93 -0.60 -20.20
N ALA A 56 -15.69 -1.69 -20.17
CA ALA A 56 -16.95 -1.81 -20.90
C ALA A 56 -17.97 -0.73 -20.46
N VAL A 57 -18.13 -0.52 -19.16
CA VAL A 57 -18.99 0.52 -18.59
C VAL A 57 -18.49 1.92 -18.97
N ALA A 58 -17.18 2.14 -18.95
CA ALA A 58 -16.58 3.42 -19.32
C ALA A 58 -16.79 3.77 -20.81
N GLN A 59 -17.01 2.77 -21.69
CA GLN A 59 -17.36 3.01 -23.10
C GLN A 59 -18.83 3.40 -23.29
N VAL A 60 -19.69 3.15 -22.31
CA VAL A 60 -21.10 3.58 -22.35
C VAL A 60 -21.20 5.02 -21.84
N ASN A 61 -21.55 5.95 -22.73
CA ASN A 61 -21.69 7.36 -22.40
C ASN A 61 -22.97 7.62 -21.58
N LEU A 62 -22.86 7.51 -20.26
CA LEU A 62 -23.90 7.87 -19.28
C LEU A 62 -23.80 9.36 -18.85
N GLY A 63 -22.99 10.17 -19.54
CA GLY A 63 -22.74 11.56 -19.20
C GLY A 63 -22.16 11.72 -17.79
N ARG A 64 -22.76 12.59 -16.98
CA ARG A 64 -22.31 12.91 -15.60
C ARG A 64 -22.36 11.72 -14.64
N MET A 65 -23.21 10.72 -14.90
CA MET A 65 -23.30 9.51 -14.08
C MET A 65 -22.10 8.57 -14.28
N ASN A 66 -21.34 8.70 -15.37
CA ASN A 66 -20.19 7.84 -15.63
C ASN A 66 -19.13 7.92 -14.52
N VAL A 67 -18.87 9.13 -14.00
CA VAL A 67 -17.89 9.35 -12.92
C VAL A 67 -18.33 8.66 -11.63
N VAL A 68 -19.60 8.77 -11.26
CA VAL A 68 -20.15 8.14 -10.05
C VAL A 68 -20.04 6.62 -10.14
N VAL A 69 -20.39 6.05 -11.31
CA VAL A 69 -20.29 4.61 -11.56
C VAL A 69 -18.82 4.16 -11.56
N ALA A 70 -17.92 4.91 -12.17
CA ALA A 70 -16.49 4.60 -12.20
C ALA A 70 -15.87 4.56 -10.80
N ILE A 71 -16.20 5.54 -9.95
CA ILE A 71 -15.76 5.57 -8.54
C ILE A 71 -16.37 4.39 -7.76
N GLY A 72 -17.66 4.09 -7.96
CA GLY A 72 -18.32 2.95 -7.33
C GLY A 72 -17.63 1.62 -7.65
N ILE A 73 -17.34 1.37 -8.93
CA ILE A 73 -16.62 0.16 -9.36
C ILE A 73 -15.19 0.15 -8.81
N ALA A 74 -14.51 1.30 -8.78
CA ALA A 74 -13.19 1.42 -8.18
C ALA A 74 -13.18 1.04 -6.68
N CYS A 75 -14.19 1.46 -5.91
CA CYS A 75 -14.36 1.08 -4.51
C CYS A 75 -14.56 -0.43 -4.33
N VAL A 76 -15.36 -1.08 -5.19
CA VAL A 76 -15.56 -2.55 -5.16
C VAL A 76 -14.23 -3.27 -5.43
N LYS A 77 -13.47 -2.79 -6.40
CA LYS A 77 -12.15 -3.34 -6.73
C LYS A 77 -11.17 -3.20 -5.57
N ALA A 78 -11.13 -2.03 -4.95
CA ALA A 78 -10.29 -1.74 -3.79
C ALA A 78 -10.64 -2.61 -2.57
N SER A 79 -11.93 -2.87 -2.33
CA SER A 79 -12.37 -3.73 -1.23
C SER A 79 -12.01 -5.21 -1.44
N ILE A 80 -12.04 -5.72 -2.67
CA ILE A 80 -11.51 -7.05 -3.00
C ILE A 80 -9.99 -7.11 -2.74
N VAL A 81 -9.23 -6.12 -3.19
CA VAL A 81 -7.77 -6.04 -2.93
C VAL A 81 -7.51 -6.01 -1.42
N ALA A 82 -8.22 -5.17 -0.67
CA ALA A 82 -8.11 -5.08 0.78
C ALA A 82 -8.39 -6.41 1.48
N MET A 83 -9.46 -7.12 1.11
CA MET A 83 -9.85 -8.35 1.78
C MET A 83 -8.84 -9.49 1.57
N TRP A 84 -8.17 -9.53 0.41
CA TRP A 84 -7.28 -10.62 0.03
C TRP A 84 -5.78 -10.29 0.14
N PHE A 85 -5.31 -9.16 -0.38
CA PHE A 85 -3.88 -8.80 -0.38
C PHE A 85 -3.40 -8.22 0.95
N MET A 86 -4.27 -7.56 1.72
CA MET A 86 -3.92 -7.18 3.10
C MET A 86 -4.14 -8.33 4.10
N HIS A 87 -4.44 -9.54 3.63
CA HIS A 87 -4.66 -10.73 4.45
C HIS A 87 -5.79 -10.56 5.49
N LEU A 88 -6.68 -9.59 5.32
CA LEU A 88 -7.73 -9.22 6.28
C LEU A 88 -8.64 -10.39 6.67
N ARG A 89 -8.86 -11.32 5.73
CA ARG A 89 -9.68 -12.52 5.91
C ARG A 89 -9.06 -13.55 6.86
N TYR A 90 -7.73 -13.54 7.02
CA TYR A 90 -6.94 -14.56 7.71
C TYR A 90 -6.07 -13.99 8.84
N ASP A 91 -5.84 -12.68 8.88
CA ASP A 91 -5.04 -11.98 9.89
C ASP A 91 -5.86 -11.49 11.09
N LYS A 92 -5.18 -10.94 12.11
CA LYS A 92 -5.87 -10.37 13.28
C LYS A 92 -6.82 -9.23 12.86
N ARG A 93 -8.03 -9.28 13.43
CA ARG A 93 -9.11 -8.26 13.41
C ARG A 93 -8.62 -6.81 13.56
N PHE A 94 -7.46 -6.62 14.18
CA PHE A 94 -6.79 -5.33 14.34
C PHE A 94 -6.44 -4.64 13.01
N ASN A 95 -5.96 -5.39 12.00
CA ASN A 95 -5.67 -4.82 10.68
C ASN A 95 -6.93 -4.31 9.97
N PHE A 96 -8.08 -4.97 10.20
CA PHE A 96 -9.37 -4.51 9.68
C PHE A 96 -9.74 -3.12 10.21
N TRP A 97 -9.59 -2.90 11.52
CA TRP A 97 -9.90 -1.61 12.15
C TRP A 97 -8.96 -0.48 11.70
N ILE A 98 -7.67 -0.75 11.54
CA ILE A 98 -6.70 0.23 11.00
C ILE A 98 -6.98 0.58 9.54
N LEU A 99 -7.35 -0.40 8.72
CA LEU A 99 -7.72 -0.16 7.32
C LEU A 99 -9.00 0.68 7.26
N ILE A 100 -10.03 0.32 8.02
CA ILE A 100 -11.27 1.12 8.08
C ILE A 100 -10.97 2.54 8.57
N GLY A 101 -10.09 2.70 9.57
CA GLY A 101 -9.67 4.00 10.08
C GLY A 101 -8.94 4.84 9.03
N SER A 102 -7.99 4.25 8.30
CA SER A 102 -7.25 4.95 7.24
C SER A 102 -8.13 5.27 6.03
N LEU A 103 -9.02 4.36 5.64
CA LEU A 103 -9.96 4.59 4.54
C LEU A 103 -11.00 5.66 4.89
N ALA A 104 -11.52 5.64 6.11
CA ALA A 104 -12.42 6.68 6.62
C ALA A 104 -11.71 8.04 6.69
N PHE A 105 -10.45 8.06 7.11
CA PHE A 105 -9.63 9.27 7.11
C PHE A 105 -9.42 9.82 5.69
N VAL A 106 -9.09 8.99 4.71
CA VAL A 106 -8.97 9.41 3.30
C VAL A 106 -10.31 9.92 2.76
N ALA A 107 -11.41 9.21 3.02
CA ALA A 107 -12.73 9.64 2.59
C ALA A 107 -13.11 11.00 3.19
N TRP A 108 -12.79 11.21 4.47
CA TRP A 108 -12.95 12.49 5.14
C TRP A 108 -12.09 13.58 4.51
N MET A 109 -10.81 13.29 4.25
CA MET A 109 -9.87 14.23 3.62
C MET A 109 -10.35 14.65 2.22
N VAL A 110 -10.75 13.71 1.38
CA VAL A 110 -11.28 14.00 0.04
C VAL A 110 -12.56 14.83 0.12
N GLY A 111 -13.48 14.46 1.03
CA GLY A 111 -14.70 15.24 1.27
C GLY A 111 -14.39 16.67 1.71
N TYR A 112 -13.43 16.85 2.61
CA TYR A 112 -12.99 18.15 3.08
C TYR A 112 -12.37 18.99 1.97
N ILE A 113 -11.48 18.41 1.15
CA ILE A 113 -10.85 19.10 0.01
C ILE A 113 -11.88 19.54 -1.04
N LEU A 114 -12.89 18.71 -1.30
CA LEU A 114 -13.96 19.07 -2.24
C LEU A 114 -14.83 20.19 -1.69
N PHE A 115 -15.15 20.14 -0.39
CA PHE A 115 -15.89 21.21 0.29
C PHE A 115 -15.12 22.53 0.29
N ASP A 116 -13.83 22.45 0.59
CA ASP A 116 -12.86 23.54 0.53
C ASP A 116 -12.84 24.16 -0.88
N SER A 117 -12.58 23.35 -1.91
CA SER A 117 -12.57 23.79 -3.32
C SER A 117 -13.87 24.49 -3.71
N SER A 118 -15.03 23.99 -3.26
CA SER A 118 -16.32 24.63 -3.50
C SER A 118 -16.43 26.02 -2.89
N MET A 119 -15.84 26.24 -1.73
CA MET A 119 -15.83 27.53 -1.03
C MET A 119 -14.85 28.51 -1.69
N TYR A 120 -13.66 28.05 -2.07
CA TYR A 120 -12.66 28.91 -2.74
C TYR A 120 -13.10 29.38 -4.12
N GLN A 121 -13.84 28.56 -4.86
CA GLN A 121 -14.32 28.95 -6.19
C GLN A 121 -15.19 30.21 -6.19
N HIS A 122 -15.94 30.48 -5.11
CA HIS A 122 -16.73 31.71 -5.00
C HIS A 122 -15.82 32.94 -4.92
N ASN A 123 -14.87 32.93 -3.99
CA ASN A 123 -13.94 34.03 -3.78
C ASN A 123 -13.12 34.33 -5.06
N ILE A 124 -12.60 33.29 -5.72
CA ILE A 124 -11.76 33.45 -6.92
C ILE A 124 -12.56 34.02 -8.10
N ARG A 125 -13.84 33.66 -8.23
CA ARG A 125 -14.69 34.17 -9.31
C ARG A 125 -14.93 35.67 -9.18
N ASP A 126 -15.15 36.13 -7.96
CA ASP A 126 -15.37 37.55 -7.66
C ASP A 126 -14.09 38.37 -7.87
N TYR A 127 -12.91 37.84 -7.51
CA TYR A 127 -11.62 38.48 -7.82
C TYR A 127 -11.35 38.57 -9.33
N ARG A 128 -11.73 37.56 -10.11
CA ARG A 128 -11.57 37.53 -11.58
C ARG A 128 -12.55 38.46 -12.31
N GLU A 129 -13.73 38.68 -11.76
CA GLU A 129 -14.73 39.61 -12.32
C GLU A 129 -14.41 41.06 -11.95
N THR A 130 -13.97 41.32 -10.70
CA THR A 130 -13.57 42.66 -10.25
C THR A 130 -12.24 43.12 -10.86
N HIS A 131 -11.25 42.23 -10.95
CA HIS A 131 -10.00 42.48 -11.66
C HIS A 131 -10.07 41.69 -12.94
N ASN A 132 -10.43 42.37 -14.04
CA ASN A 132 -10.55 41.80 -15.38
C ASN A 132 -9.19 41.38 -15.97
N ILE A 133 -8.41 40.58 -15.23
CA ILE A 133 -7.04 40.13 -15.50
C ILE A 133 -6.93 39.23 -16.74
N TYR A 134 -8.06 38.72 -17.22
CA TYR A 134 -8.12 37.94 -18.47
C TYR A 134 -8.19 38.83 -19.72
N ASN A 135 -8.72 40.04 -19.60
CA ASN A 135 -8.83 41.01 -20.70
C ASN A 135 -7.95 42.25 -20.48
N ALA A 136 -7.24 42.32 -19.35
CA ALA A 136 -6.23 43.33 -19.10
C ALA A 136 -5.08 43.12 -20.10
N PRO A 137 -4.60 44.17 -20.78
CA PRO A 137 -3.33 44.13 -21.48
C PRO A 137 -2.27 43.59 -20.51
N ILE A 138 -1.45 42.62 -20.96
CA ILE A 138 -0.37 42.10 -20.12
C ILE A 138 0.53 43.28 -19.77
N PRO A 139 0.66 43.64 -18.47
CA PRO A 139 1.55 44.70 -18.04
C PRO A 139 2.95 44.34 -18.54
N ASP A 140 3.60 45.29 -19.17
CA ASP A 140 4.94 45.05 -19.67
C ASP A 140 5.86 44.72 -18.48
N PRO A 141 6.82 43.77 -18.65
CA PRO A 141 7.70 43.35 -17.57
C PRO A 141 8.57 44.47 -16.95
N HIS A 142 8.51 45.68 -17.51
CA HIS A 142 9.32 46.82 -17.11
C HIS A 142 8.56 47.87 -16.27
N GLU A 143 7.24 47.76 -16.09
CA GLU A 143 6.44 48.72 -15.31
C GLU A 143 6.35 48.41 -13.79
N GLY A 144 6.77 47.23 -13.32
CA GLY A 144 6.59 46.78 -11.93
C GLY A 144 7.56 47.35 -10.87
N GLY A 145 8.22 48.47 -11.14
CA GLY A 145 9.35 48.98 -10.36
C GLY A 145 9.09 50.21 -9.48
N GLU A 146 7.87 50.74 -9.39
CA GLU A 146 7.61 52.00 -8.69
C GLU A 146 6.43 51.83 -7.71
N GLY A 147 6.69 51.54 -6.43
CA GLY A 147 5.60 51.56 -5.44
C GLY A 147 5.79 50.87 -4.09
N HIS A 148 6.99 50.42 -3.73
CA HIS A 148 7.25 49.90 -2.38
C HIS A 148 8.53 50.50 -1.79
N GLU A 149 8.52 51.81 -1.56
CA GLU A 149 9.50 52.51 -0.72
C GLU A 149 8.78 53.56 0.14
N GLU A 150 8.07 53.13 1.19
CA GLU A 150 7.70 53.96 2.35
C GLU A 150 7.70 53.07 3.61
#